data_AF-A0A7J5WPQ9-F1
#
_entry.id   AF-A0A7J5WPQ9-F1
#
_cell.length_a   1.000
_cell.length_b   1.000
_cell.length_c   1.000
_cell.angle_alpha   90.00
_cell.angle_beta   90.00
_cell.angle_gamma   90.00
#
_symmetry.space_group_name_H-M   'P 1'
#
loop_
_entity.id
_entity.type
_entity.pdbx_description
1 polymer ?
#
loop_
_entity_poly.entity_id
_entity_poly.type
_entity_poly.pdbx_seq_one_letter_code
_entity_poly.pdbx_strand_id
1 'polypeptide(L)' 'MAPKLFPQQTAFYSGKVRDVYTIKDNWLVMIASNRISAFDVILPRTIPYKGQ' A
#
# COMPACT_ATOMS: atom_id res chain seq x y z
N MET A 1 -3.78 7.85 -3.81
CA MET A 1 -3.65 8.23 -2.38
C MET A 1 -2.27 8.79 -2.21
N ALA A 2 -2.12 9.95 -1.55
CA ALA A 2 -0.79 10.43 -1.20
C ALA A 2 -0.12 9.42 -0.26
N PRO A 3 1.20 9.17 -0.39
CA PRO A 3 1.90 8.29 0.52
C PRO A 3 1.77 8.82 1.95
N LYS A 4 1.35 7.96 2.89
CA LYS A 4 1.39 8.31 4.32
C LYS A 4 2.85 8.37 4.76
N LEU A 5 3.21 9.40 5.52
CA LEU A 5 4.52 9.50 6.14
C LEU A 5 4.41 9.03 7.60
N PHE A 6 5.19 8.02 7.97
CA PHE A 6 5.26 7.54 9.34
C PHE A 6 6.50 8.09 10.05
N PRO A 7 6.45 8.35 11.37
CA PRO A 7 7.64 8.68 12.14
C PRO A 7 8.68 7.56 12.04
N GLN A 8 9.94 7.93 11.80
CA GLN A 8 11.07 6.99 11.71
C GLN A 8 10.91 5.93 10.60
N GLN A 9 10.18 6.28 9.54
CA GLN A 9 10.11 5.49 8.32
C GLN A 9 11.47 5.45 7.63
N THR A 10 11.96 4.24 7.36
CA THR A 10 13.26 4.01 6.71
C THR A 10 13.12 3.55 5.26
N ALA A 11 12.01 2.88 4.91
CA ALA A 11 11.75 2.44 3.54
C ALA A 11 10.26 2.47 3.19
N PHE A 12 9.98 2.58 1.89
CA PHE A 12 8.63 2.53 1.32
C PHE A 12 8.60 1.67 0.06
N TYR A 13 7.60 0.80 -0.04
CA TYR A 13 7.34 -0.03 -1.21
C TYR A 13 5.85 0.00 -1.56
N SER A 14 5.52 0.32 -2.82
CA SER A 14 4.14 0.28 -3.32
C SER A 14 3.96 -0.92 -4.24
N GLY A 15 3.20 -1.90 -3.79
CA GLY A 15 2.78 -3.04 -4.60
C GLY A 15 1.46 -2.81 -5.32
N LYS A 16 1.00 -3.81 -6.09
CA LYS A 16 -0.25 -3.71 -6.87
C LYS A 16 -1.46 -3.32 -6.02
N VAL A 17 -1.59 -3.92 -4.84
CA VAL A 17 -2.77 -3.76 -3.96
C VAL A 17 -2.45 -3.39 -2.51
N ARG A 18 -1.17 -3.30 -2.15
CA ARG A 18 -0.72 -2.96 -0.79
C ARG A 18 0.46 -1.99 -0.84
N ASP A 19 0.52 -1.12 0.15
CA ASP A 19 1.63 -0.22 0.39
C ASP A 19 2.32 -0.66 1.69
N VAL A 20 3.65 -0.78 1.67
CA VAL A 20 4.46 -1.29 2.79
C VAL A 20 5.43 -0.20 3.24
N TYR A 21 5.46 0.03 4.55
CA TYR A 21 6.31 1.02 5.20
C TYR A 21 7.18 0.31 6.24
N THR A 22 8.50 0.52 6.17
CA THR A 22 9.43 0.04 7.19
C THR A 22 9.70 1.14 8.20
N ILE A 23 9.59 0.85 9.49
CA ILE A 23 9.79 1.80 10.59
C ILE A 23 10.90 1.28 11.50
N LYS A 24 11.95 2.09 11.68
CA LYS A 24 13.16 1.76 12.44
C LYS A 24 13.78 0.39 12.11
N ASP A 25 13.60 -0.09 10.88
CA ASP A 25 14.05 -1.41 10.41
C ASP A 25 13.53 -2.65 11.18
N ASN A 26 12.63 -2.44 12.14
CA ASN A 26 12.12 -3.49 13.02
C ASN A 26 10.60 -3.73 12.82
N TRP A 27 9.90 -2.75 12.26
CA TRP A 27 8.45 -2.80 12.09
C TRP A 27 8.06 -2.64 10.63
N LEU A 28 7.12 -3.47 10.19
CA LEU A 28 6.49 -3.35 8.88
C LEU A 28 5.02 -2.97 9.06
N VAL A 29 4.64 -1.83 8.48
CA VAL A 29 3.23 -1.41 8.39
C VAL A 29 2.77 -1.68 6.96
N MET A 30 1.73 -2.51 6.83
CA MET A 30 1.12 -2.82 5.54
C MET A 30 -0.27 -2.19 5.46
N ILE A 31 -0.50 -1.35 4.46
CA ILE A 31 -1.79 -0.73 4.21
C ILE A 31 -2.44 -1.43 3.01
N ALA A 32 -3.58 -2.08 3.24
CA ALA A 32 -4.38 -2.64 2.16
C ALA A 32 -5.13 -1.52 1.43
N SER A 33 -5.10 -1.57 0.09
CA SER A 33 -5.77 -0.59 -0.75
C SER A 33 -7.03 -1.16 -1.40
N ASN A 34 -7.89 -0.24 -1.83
CA ASN A 34 -9.04 -0.54 -2.68
C ASN A 34 -8.64 -0.87 -4.14
N ARG A 35 -7.35 -0.86 -4.49
CA ARG A 35 -6.85 -1.25 -5.82
C ARG A 35 -7.09 -2.74 -6.05
N ILE A 36 -7.35 -3.10 -7.30
CA ILE A 36 -7.50 -4.48 -7.77
C ILE A 36 -6.74 -4.63 -9.09
N SER A 37 -6.21 -5.82 -9.33
CA SER A 37 -5.51 -6.16 -10.58
C SER A 37 -6.14 -7.38 -11.24
N ALA A 38 -6.16 -7.38 -12.57
CA ALA A 38 -6.54 -8.53 -13.39
C ALA A 38 -5.59 -8.59 -14.59
N PHE A 39 -5.20 -9.80 -15.02
CA PHE A 39 -4.27 -10.00 -16.14
C PHE A 39 -2.98 -9.17 -16.01
N ASP A 40 -2.39 -9.18 -14.81
CA ASP A 40 -1.19 -8.46 -14.42
C ASP A 40 -1.28 -6.90 -14.39
N VAL A 41 -2.41 -6.32 -14.76
CA VAL A 41 -2.62 -4.86 -14.82
C VAL A 41 -3.49 -4.37 -13.65
N ILE A 42 -3.15 -3.22 -13.06
CA ILE A 42 -3.99 -2.55 -12.05
C ILE A 42 -5.12 -1.82 -12.77
N LEU A 43 -6.36 -2.07 -12.34
CA LEU A 43 -7.54 -1.46 -12.97
C LEU A 43 -7.67 0.03 -12.58
N PRO A 44 -8.18 0.90 -13.48
CA PRO A 44 -8.31 2.34 -13.22
C PRO A 44 -9.35 2.66 -12.13
N ARG A 45 -10.37 1.80 -11.98
CA ARG A 45 -11.42 1.95 -10.97
C ARG A 45 -11.13 1.07 -9.76
N THR A 46 -11.17 1.67 -8.57
CA THR A 46 -11.02 0.96 -7.30
C THR A 46 -12.35 0.36 -6.84
N ILE A 47 -12.28 -0.64 -5.96
CA ILE A 47 -13.45 -1.24 -5.32
C ILE A 47 -13.60 -0.64 -3.92
N PRO A 48 -14.65 0.15 -3.63
CA PRO A 48 -14.88 0.71 -2.30
C PRO A 48 -14.85 -0.39 -1.22
N TYR A 49 -14.27 -0.07 -0.07
CA TYR A 49 -14.19 -0.95 1.11
C TYR A 49 -13.36 -2.23 0.96
N LYS A 50 -12.76 -2.51 -0.19
CA LYS A 50 -11.94 -3.72 -0.39
C LYS A 50 -10.71 -3.80 0.53
N GLY A 51 -10.11 -2.67 0.86
CA GLY A 51 -8.90 -2.58 1.69
C GLY A 51 -9.15 -2.33 3.17
N GLN A 52 -10.41 -2.31 3.63
CA GLN A 52 -10.76 -2.28 5.05
C GLN A 52 -10.57 -3.66 5.66
#